data_AF-A0A259RUK8-F1
#
_entry.id   AF-A0A259RUK8-F1
#
_cell.length_a   1.000
_cell.length_b   1.000
_cell.length_c   1.000
_cell.angle_alpha   90.00
_cell.angle_beta   90.00
_cell.angle_gamma   90.00
#
_symmetry.space_group_name_H-M   'P 1'
#
loop_
_entity.id
_entity.type
_entity.pdbx_description
1 polymer ?
#
loop_
_entity_poly.entity_id
_entity_poly.type
_entity_poly.pdbx_seq_one_letter_code
_entity_poly.pdbx_strand_id
1 'polypeptide(L)'
;MNPKIARHHLSDEQIDELRATIERAKQLPPEAFPQWQAFQRTDPETNAILGRMQALVQELSKQMEISPSLLATTDDMLRLIRAPDAPNKLTTGWRSDVIGLPLKSLLD
;
A
#
# COMPACT_ATOMS: atom_id res chain seq x y z
N MET A 1 -26.30 12.86 -25.21
CA MET A 1 -25.87 12.53 -23.83
C MET A 1 -24.45 13.02 -23.66
N ASN A 2 -24.20 14.05 -22.86
CA ASN A 2 -22.88 14.65 -22.67
C ASN A 2 -22.51 14.53 -21.19
N PRO A 3 -21.44 13.79 -20.80
CA PRO A 3 -21.12 13.60 -19.40
C PRO A 3 -20.64 14.92 -18.78
N LYS A 4 -21.28 15.32 -17.68
CA LYS A 4 -20.85 16.45 -16.85
C LYS A 4 -19.43 16.18 -16.35
N ILE A 5 -18.45 16.86 -16.93
CA ILE A 5 -17.14 17.08 -16.30
C ILE A 5 -17.43 17.98 -15.10
N ALA A 6 -17.55 17.40 -13.91
CA ALA A 6 -17.58 18.17 -12.67
C ALA A 6 -16.21 18.83 -12.52
N ARG A 7 -16.07 20.06 -13.00
CA ARG A 7 -14.93 20.91 -12.66
C ARG A 7 -15.03 21.18 -11.17
N HIS A 8 -14.18 20.55 -10.37
CA HIS A 8 -13.98 20.93 -8.98
C HIS A 8 -13.44 22.37 -8.98
N HIS A 9 -14.32 23.34 -8.72
CA HIS A 9 -13.92 24.73 -8.57
C HIS A 9 -13.51 24.91 -7.11
N LEU A 10 -12.26 25.34 -6.90
CA LEU A 10 -11.79 25.79 -5.60
C LEU A 10 -12.37 27.19 -5.33
N SER A 11 -12.76 27.47 -4.09
CA SER A 11 -13.09 28.84 -3.70
C SER A 11 -11.83 29.71 -3.67
N ASP A 12 -12.00 31.03 -3.76
CA ASP A 12 -10.87 31.97 -3.63
C ASP A 12 -10.11 31.78 -2.30
N GLU A 13 -10.83 31.48 -1.22
CA GLU A 13 -10.26 31.14 0.08
C GLU A 13 -9.37 29.89 0.04
N GLN A 14 -9.82 28.81 -0.63
CA GLN A 14 -9.02 27.59 -0.80
C GLN A 14 -7.77 27.83 -1.66
N ILE A 15 -7.89 28.71 -2.66
CA ILE A 15 -6.76 29.11 -3.51
C ILE A 15 -5.73 29.88 -2.69
N ASP A 16 -6.17 30.80 -1.84
CA ASP A 16 -5.29 31.59 -0.98
C ASP A 16 -4.62 30.73 0.10
N GLU A 17 -5.36 29.80 0.70
CA GLU A 17 -4.82 28.83 1.66
C GLU A 17 -3.74 27.93 1.03
N LEU A 18 -3.99 27.42 -0.18
CA LEU A 18 -3.02 26.63 -0.94
C LEU A 18 -1.76 27.44 -1.24
N ARG A 19 -1.92 28.69 -1.69
CA ARG A 19 -0.80 29.60 -1.97
C ARG A 19 0.02 29.86 -0.72
N ALA A 20 -0.63 30.19 0.40
CA ALA A 20 0.03 30.45 1.67
C ALA A 20 0.80 29.21 2.17
N THR A 21 0.23 28.02 1.97
CA THR A 21 0.85 26.74 2.33
C THR A 21 2.10 26.48 1.48
N ILE A 22 2.05 26.72 0.17
CA ILE A 22 3.20 26.58 -0.73
C ILE A 22 4.31 27.55 -0.33
N GLU A 23 3.99 28.81 -0.07
CA GLU A 23 5.01 29.80 0.35
C GLU A 23 5.61 29.43 1.70
N ARG A 24 4.83 28.95 2.66
CA ARG A 24 5.35 28.44 3.93
C ARG A 24 6.30 27.25 3.72
N ALA A 25 5.92 26.31 2.86
CA ALA A 25 6.75 25.13 2.56
C ALA A 25 8.10 25.51 1.91
N LYS A 26 8.13 26.52 1.04
CA LYS A 26 9.36 27.03 0.41
C LYS A 26 10.35 27.65 1.40
N GLN A 27 9.87 28.12 2.55
CA GLN A 27 10.71 28.70 3.61
C GLN A 27 11.18 27.66 4.64
N LEU A 28 10.75 26.40 4.53
CA LEU A 28 11.20 25.36 5.44
C LEU A 28 12.70 25.08 5.22
N PRO A 29 13.48 24.94 6.30
CA PRO A 29 14.87 24.54 6.18
C PRO A 29 14.96 23.06 5.76
N PRO A 30 16.02 22.62 5.05
CA PRO A 30 16.14 21.25 4.53
C PRO A 30 15.97 20.15 5.59
N GLU A 31 16.34 20.44 6.84
CA GLU A 31 16.22 19.52 7.98
C GLU A 31 14.76 19.25 8.37
N ALA A 32 13.85 20.16 8.01
CA ALA A 32 12.41 20.01 8.22
C ALA A 32 11.70 19.33 7.03
N PHE A 33 12.43 18.98 5.96
CA PHE A 33 11.82 18.28 4.84
C PHE A 33 11.44 16.85 5.25
N PRO A 34 10.30 16.34 4.75
CA PRO A 34 9.98 14.93 4.95
C PRO A 34 11.07 14.08 4.31
N GLN A 35 11.49 13.03 5.02
CA GLN A 35 12.43 12.06 4.45
C GLN A 35 11.73 11.30 3.32
N TRP A 36 12.19 11.53 2.09
CA TRP A 36 11.71 10.78 0.94
C TRP A 36 12.13 9.32 1.08
N GLN A 37 11.17 8.43 1.33
CA GLN A 37 11.41 7.00 1.21
C GLN A 37 11.42 6.64 -0.28
N ALA A 38 12.62 6.56 -0.85
CA ALA A 38 12.77 6.09 -2.22
C ALA A 38 12.11 4.71 -2.37
N PHE A 39 11.43 4.51 -3.50
CA PHE A 39 10.92 3.19 -3.87
C PHE A 39 12.10 2.23 -3.92
N GLN A 40 12.19 1.36 -2.91
CA GLN A 40 13.24 0.36 -2.88
C GLN A 40 12.86 -0.75 -3.86
N ARG A 41 13.68 -0.90 -4.92
CA ARG A 41 13.64 -2.11 -5.74
C ARG A 41 13.83 -3.29 -4.80
N THR A 42 12.89 -4.22 -4.84
CA THR A 42 12.98 -5.47 -4.11
C THR A 42 14.19 -6.24 -4.62
N ASP A 43 15.01 -6.72 -3.69
CA ASP A 43 16.14 -7.58 -3.99
C ASP A 43 15.66 -8.96 -4.53
N PRO A 44 16.54 -9.77 -5.13
CA PRO A 44 16.14 -11.06 -5.71
C PRO A 44 15.48 -12.03 -4.72
N GLU A 45 15.88 -12.02 -3.45
CA GLU A 45 15.32 -12.88 -2.40
C GLU A 45 13.89 -12.46 -2.08
N THR A 46 13.68 -11.15 -1.87
CA THR A 46 12.32 -10.60 -1.69
C THR A 46 11.41 -10.91 -2.87
N ASN A 47 11.91 -10.79 -4.11
CA ASN A 47 11.13 -11.11 -5.31
C ASN A 47 10.75 -12.60 -5.39
N ALA A 48 11.65 -13.50 -4.98
CA ALA A 48 11.38 -14.93 -4.95
C ALA A 48 10.29 -15.26 -3.92
N ILE A 49 10.36 -14.69 -2.71
CA ILE A 49 9.34 -14.84 -1.67
C ILE A 49 7.99 -14.29 -2.15
N LEU A 50 8.00 -13.07 -2.71
CA LEU A 50 6.80 -12.42 -3.23
C LEU A 50 6.12 -13.26 -4.34
N GLY A 51 6.91 -13.88 -5.22
CA GLY A 51 6.39 -14.79 -6.25
C GLY A 51 5.67 -16.01 -5.66
N ARG A 52 6.23 -16.61 -4.60
CA ARG A 52 5.58 -17.72 -3.87
C ARG A 52 4.28 -17.27 -3.20
N MET A 53 4.30 -16.12 -2.55
CA MET A 53 3.12 -15.53 -1.92
C MET A 53 2.01 -15.25 -2.94
N GLN A 54 2.34 -14.68 -4.10
CA GLN A 54 1.39 -14.43 -5.18
C GLN A 54 0.77 -15.73 -5.71
N ALA A 55 1.55 -16.78 -5.88
CA ALA A 55 1.03 -18.08 -6.31
C ALA A 55 0.04 -18.65 -5.28
N LEU A 56 0.34 -18.56 -3.98
CA LEU A 56 -0.56 -18.99 -2.92
C LEU A 56 -1.87 -18.19 -2.88
N VAL A 57 -1.79 -16.86 -3.04
CA VAL A 57 -2.97 -15.98 -3.11
C VAL A 57 -3.86 -16.37 -4.30
N GLN A 58 -3.26 -16.65 -5.47
CA GLN A 58 -4.01 -17.07 -6.66
C GLN A 58 -4.66 -18.43 -6.48
N GLU A 59 -4.00 -19.37 -5.81
CA GLU A 59 -4.57 -20.69 -5.51
C GLU A 59 -5.77 -20.58 -4.57
N LEU A 60 -5.61 -19.89 -3.44
CA LEU A 60 -6.71 -19.69 -2.47
C LEU A 60 -7.85 -18.85 -3.03
N SER A 61 -7.55 -17.87 -3.89
CA SER A 61 -8.56 -17.11 -4.62
C SER A 61 -9.51 -18.00 -5.42
N LYS A 62 -8.95 -18.99 -6.13
CA LYS A 62 -9.75 -19.95 -6.91
C LYS A 62 -10.54 -20.89 -6.01
N GLN A 63 -9.92 -21.40 -4.95
CA GLN A 63 -10.56 -22.35 -4.04
C GLN A 63 -11.75 -21.74 -3.28
N MET A 64 -11.63 -20.46 -2.90
CA MET A 64 -12.63 -19.77 -2.10
C MET A 64 -13.57 -18.88 -2.91
N GLU A 65 -13.33 -18.74 -4.22
CA GLU A 65 -14.03 -17.80 -5.11
C GLU A 65 -13.98 -16.34 -4.62
N ILE A 66 -12.88 -15.97 -3.95
CA ILE A 66 -12.63 -14.61 -3.46
C ILE A 66 -11.64 -13.92 -4.38
N SER A 67 -11.89 -12.65 -4.72
CA SER A 67 -10.93 -11.85 -5.51
C SER A 67 -9.51 -11.86 -4.90
N PRO A 68 -8.44 -12.09 -5.69
CA PRO A 68 -7.07 -12.09 -5.18
C PRO A 68 -6.71 -10.80 -4.45
N SER A 69 -7.14 -9.65 -4.97
CA SER A 69 -6.87 -8.34 -4.38
C SER A 69 -7.61 -8.10 -3.07
N LEU A 70 -8.70 -8.84 -2.82
CA LEU A 70 -9.39 -8.79 -1.54
C LEU A 70 -8.67 -9.64 -0.49
N LEU A 71 -8.07 -10.77 -0.90
CA LEU A 71 -7.25 -11.63 -0.03
C LEU A 71 -5.96 -10.91 0.38
N ALA A 72 -5.14 -10.49 -0.59
CA ALA A 72 -3.90 -9.77 -0.32
C ALA A 72 -3.46 -8.94 -1.53
N THR A 73 -3.03 -7.71 -1.29
CA THR A 73 -2.35 -6.91 -2.32
C THR A 73 -0.84 -7.14 -2.28
N THR A 74 -0.14 -6.74 -3.34
CA THR A 74 1.33 -6.75 -3.37
C THR A 74 1.93 -5.90 -2.23
N ASP A 75 1.31 -4.77 -1.88
CA ASP A 75 1.77 -3.94 -0.75
C ASP A 75 1.62 -4.67 0.59
N ASP A 76 0.51 -5.38 0.79
CA ASP A 76 0.29 -6.17 2.02
C ASP A 76 1.37 -7.27 2.17
N MET A 77 1.66 -8.00 1.09
CA MET A 77 2.70 -9.04 1.07
C MET A 77 4.10 -8.45 1.32
N LEU A 78 4.44 -7.34 0.68
CA LEU A 78 5.73 -6.66 0.90
C LEU A 78 5.88 -6.15 2.33
N ARG A 79 4.80 -5.63 2.95
CA ARG A 79 4.82 -5.25 4.37
C ARG A 79 5.05 -6.46 5.27
N LEU A 80 4.39 -7.58 4.99
CA LEU A 80 4.57 -8.82 5.75
C LEU A 80 6.02 -9.34 5.64
N ILE A 81 6.62 -9.33 4.45
CA ILE A 81 8.03 -9.72 4.24
C ILE A 81 8.97 -8.82 5.05
N ARG A 82 8.77 -7.50 5.00
CA ARG A 82 9.67 -6.52 5.65
C ARG A 82 9.56 -6.51 7.17
N ALA A 83 8.37 -6.77 7.72
CA ALA A 83 8.11 -6.73 9.15
C ALA A 83 7.09 -7.84 9.55
N PRO A 84 7.53 -9.11 9.63
CA PRO A 84 6.65 -10.26 9.84
C PRO A 84 5.87 -10.23 11.17
N ASP A 85 6.43 -9.56 12.17
CA ASP A 85 5.88 -9.45 13.52
C ASP A 85 5.18 -8.10 13.79
N ALA A 86 5.23 -7.17 12.82
CA ALA A 86 4.49 -5.93 12.94
C ALA A 86 2.99 -6.16 12.66
N PRO A 87 2.10 -5.45 13.37
CA PRO A 87 0.68 -5.47 13.06
C PRO A 87 0.43 -5.10 11.59
N ASN A 88 -0.25 -5.97 10.86
CA ASN A 88 -0.60 -5.74 9.47
C ASN A 88 -2.00 -6.28 9.15
N LYS A 89 -2.54 -5.90 7.99
CA LYS A 89 -3.89 -6.31 7.55
C LYS A 89 -4.02 -7.81 7.27
N LEU A 90 -2.90 -8.50 7.04
CA LEU A 90 -2.81 -9.94 6.87
C LEU A 90 -2.63 -10.66 8.21
N THR A 91 -2.28 -9.99 9.31
CA THR A 91 -2.11 -10.62 10.64
C THR A 91 -3.25 -10.27 11.60
N THR A 92 -4.32 -9.66 11.08
CA THR A 92 -5.47 -9.24 11.87
C THR A 92 -6.79 -9.54 11.17
N GLY A 93 -7.84 -9.76 11.98
CA GLY A 93 -9.20 -10.08 11.49
C GLY A 93 -9.25 -11.33 10.61
N TRP A 94 -10.29 -11.43 9.79
CA TRP A 94 -10.56 -12.63 8.97
C TRP A 94 -9.43 -12.96 7.98
N ARG A 95 -8.67 -11.95 7.51
CA ARG A 95 -7.55 -12.19 6.59
C ARG A 95 -6.43 -12.97 7.26
N SER A 96 -6.23 -12.80 8.56
CA SER A 96 -5.27 -13.59 9.34
C SER A 96 -5.52 -15.08 9.19
N ASP A 97 -6.76 -15.49 9.42
CA ASP A 97 -7.15 -16.90 9.44
C ASP A 97 -7.18 -17.50 8.03
N VAL A 98 -7.54 -16.70 7.03
CA VAL A 98 -7.73 -17.18 5.65
C VAL A 98 -6.44 -17.23 4.83
N ILE A 99 -5.62 -16.18 4.87
CA ILE A 99 -4.46 -16.02 3.98
C ILE A 99 -3.20 -15.58 4.72
N GLY A 100 -3.36 -14.91 5.87
CA GLY A 100 -2.29 -14.37 6.68
C GLY A 100 -1.32 -15.40 7.24
N LEU A 101 -1.84 -16.37 7.97
CA LEU A 101 -1.03 -17.46 8.54
C LEU A 101 -0.33 -18.28 7.43
N PRO A 102 -1.02 -18.70 6.35
CA PRO A 102 -0.36 -19.37 5.21
C PRO A 102 0.75 -18.55 4.55
N LEU A 103 0.57 -17.23 4.41
CA LEU A 103 1.62 -16.36 3.88
C LEU A 103 2.78 -16.22 4.85
N LYS A 104 2.52 -16.11 6.15
CA LYS A 104 3.58 -15.99 7.17
C LYS A 104 4.45 -17.24 7.21
N SER A 105 3.89 -18.44 7.04
CA SER A 105 4.67 -19.68 6.99
C SER A 105 5.60 -19.83 5.77
N LEU A 106 5.53 -18.93 4.78
CA LEU A 106 6.47 -18.88 3.66
C LEU A 106 7.74 -18.07 3.96
N LEU A 107 7.80 -17.43 5.13
CA LEU A 107 8.91 -16.63 5.62
C LEU A 107 9.84 -17.41 6.56
N ASP A 108 9.36 -18.55 7.08
CA ASP A 108 10.15 -19.53 7.85
C ASP A 108 11.00 -20.40 6.91
#